data_AF-A0A7V3BJH4-F1
#
_entry.id   AF-A0A7V3BJH4-F1
#
_cell.length_a   1.000
_cell.length_b   1.000
_cell.length_c   1.000
_cell.angle_alpha   90.00
_cell.angle_beta   90.00
_cell.angle_gamma   90.00
#
_symmetry.space_group_name_H-M   'P 1'
#
loop_
_entity.id
_entity.type
_entity.pdbx_description
1 polymer ?
#
loop_
_entity_poly.entity_id
_entity_poly.type
_entity_poly.pdbx_seq_one_letter_code
_entity_poly.pdbx_strand_id
1 'polypeptide(L)'
;MWAGIAEPEKARRTVERLMSDDMFTGWGIRTLPDRERRYNPIGYHLGTVWPHDNALIAAGFRRYGYDDAARHVFTAIVEAAMHFAHHRLPELFAGFRRDEYGVPVRYPVACHPQAWAAGTLPYLVEVVLGLVPEAFDQRLRIVRPMLPDFVDRVEVQELRVGDAQVNLKFERISDGVAVKVLQVDGPLDVIIEPEVSMRTASPS
;
A
#
# COMPACT_ATOMS: atom_id res chain seq x y z
N MET A 1 10.86 2.58 7.79
CA MET A 1 9.92 3.64 7.37
C MET A 1 8.55 3.45 8.00
N TRP A 2 7.87 2.31 7.80
CA TRP A 2 6.55 2.05 8.40
C TRP A 2 6.42 2.46 9.90
N ALA A 3 7.35 2.03 10.75
CA ALA A 3 7.38 2.38 12.17
C ALA A 3 7.73 3.86 12.49
N GLY A 4 8.02 4.70 11.50
CA GLY A 4 8.36 6.11 11.68
C GLY A 4 9.77 6.42 12.18
N ILE A 5 10.65 5.42 12.29
CA ILE A 5 12.00 5.58 12.87
C ILE A 5 13.06 6.14 11.93
N ALA A 6 12.80 6.20 10.61
CA ALA A 6 13.80 6.60 9.63
C ALA A 6 13.89 8.14 9.54
N GLU A 7 15.11 8.67 9.43
CA GLU A 7 15.31 10.07 9.05
C GLU A 7 14.82 10.31 7.60
N PRO A 8 14.35 11.53 7.26
CA PRO A 8 13.81 11.83 5.92
C PRO A 8 14.75 11.45 4.77
N GLU A 9 16.04 11.75 4.89
CA GLU A 9 17.02 11.44 3.85
C GLU A 9 17.27 9.92 3.69
N LYS A 10 17.22 9.18 4.80
CA LYS A 10 17.29 7.70 4.77
C LYS A 10 16.02 7.12 4.13
N ALA A 11 14.86 7.71 4.38
CA ALA A 11 13.61 7.31 3.75
C ALA A 11 13.65 7.53 2.23
N ARG A 12 14.11 8.71 1.77
CA ARG A 12 14.30 9.01 0.34
C ARG A 12 15.15 7.95 -0.37
N ARG A 13 16.34 7.67 0.17
CA ARG A 13 17.26 6.66 -0.38
C ARG A 13 16.66 5.25 -0.36
N THR A 14 15.86 4.93 0.67
CA THR A 14 15.18 3.63 0.75
C THR A 14 14.11 3.50 -0.33
N VAL A 15 13.31 4.54 -0.56
CA VAL A 15 12.30 4.56 -1.64
C VAL A 15 12.97 4.36 -2.99
N GLU A 16 14.00 5.15 -3.29
CA GLU A 16 14.76 5.05 -4.55
C GLU A 16 15.34 3.65 -4.76
N ARG A 17 15.90 3.04 -3.70
CA ARG A 17 16.49 1.70 -3.79
C ARG A 17 15.45 0.60 -3.99
N LEU A 18 14.30 0.69 -3.32
CA LEU A 18 13.25 -0.32 -3.42
C LEU A 18 12.48 -0.23 -4.74
N MET A 19 12.38 0.98 -5.30
CA MET A 19 11.69 1.24 -6.57
C MET A 19 12.59 1.14 -7.81
N SER A 20 13.88 0.86 -7.65
CA SER A 20 14.78 0.70 -8.80
C SER A 20 14.42 -0.54 -9.63
N ASP A 21 14.81 -0.52 -10.90
CA ASP A 21 14.45 -1.55 -11.89
C ASP A 21 14.90 -2.96 -11.52
N ASP A 22 16.00 -3.08 -10.75
CA ASP A 22 16.50 -4.35 -10.24
C ASP A 22 15.78 -4.84 -8.98
N MET A 23 14.83 -4.09 -8.40
CA MET A 23 14.01 -4.49 -7.24
C MET A 23 12.52 -4.53 -7.55
N PHE A 24 11.99 -3.55 -8.28
CA PHE A 24 10.59 -3.52 -8.65
C PHE A 24 10.34 -4.38 -9.89
N THR A 25 9.61 -5.48 -9.71
CA THR A 25 9.38 -6.49 -10.76
C THR A 25 8.24 -6.12 -11.71
N GLY A 26 7.50 -5.05 -11.42
CA GLY A 26 6.20 -4.77 -12.02
C GLY A 26 5.04 -5.50 -11.33
N TRP A 27 5.29 -6.56 -10.57
CA TRP A 27 4.27 -7.23 -9.71
C TRP A 27 4.40 -6.85 -8.23
N GLY A 28 5.48 -6.16 -7.88
CA GLY A 28 5.83 -5.78 -6.52
C GLY A 28 7.34 -5.74 -6.36
N ILE A 29 7.79 -5.38 -5.17
CA ILE A 29 9.19 -5.30 -4.77
C ILE A 29 9.62 -6.68 -4.26
N ARG A 30 10.68 -7.24 -4.85
CA ARG A 30 11.27 -8.51 -4.43
C ARG A 30 12.24 -8.35 -3.26
N THR A 31 12.52 -9.44 -2.55
CA THR A 31 13.38 -9.41 -1.35
C THR A 31 14.86 -9.18 -1.62
N LEU A 32 15.32 -9.45 -2.85
CA LEU A 32 16.72 -9.28 -3.26
C LEU A 32 16.78 -8.88 -4.74
N PRO A 33 17.64 -7.94 -5.14
CA PRO A 33 17.68 -7.48 -6.51
C PRO A 33 18.24 -8.54 -7.46
N ASP A 34 17.86 -8.50 -8.75
CA ASP A 34 18.28 -9.52 -9.73
C ASP A 34 19.78 -9.51 -10.08
N ARG A 35 20.48 -8.42 -9.74
CA ARG A 35 21.91 -8.28 -9.99
C ARG A 35 22.78 -8.88 -8.89
N GLU A 36 22.18 -9.31 -7.77
CA GLU A 36 22.93 -9.89 -6.66
C GLU A 36 23.30 -11.35 -6.91
N ARG A 37 24.51 -11.73 -6.49
CA ARG A 37 25.04 -13.09 -6.73
C ARG A 37 24.15 -14.20 -6.18
N ARG A 38 23.41 -13.91 -5.11
CA ARG A 38 22.51 -14.88 -4.44
C ARG A 38 21.07 -14.80 -4.93
N TYR A 39 20.79 -13.96 -5.92
CA TYR A 39 19.46 -13.85 -6.48
C TYR A 39 18.97 -15.19 -7.02
N ASN A 40 17.77 -15.54 -6.59
CA ASN A 40 17.01 -16.68 -7.08
C ASN A 40 15.52 -16.27 -7.07
N PRO A 41 14.87 -16.11 -8.25
CA PRO A 41 13.47 -15.70 -8.35
C PRO A 41 12.51 -16.68 -7.68
N ILE A 42 12.92 -17.94 -7.49
CA ILE A 42 12.17 -19.00 -6.81
C ILE A 42 12.81 -19.39 -5.46
N GLY A 43 13.69 -18.55 -4.91
CA GLY A 43 14.24 -18.72 -3.56
C GLY A 43 13.42 -17.97 -2.53
N TYR A 44 13.02 -18.64 -1.44
CA TYR A 44 12.05 -18.16 -0.44
C TYR A 44 12.25 -16.70 0.02
N HIS A 45 13.49 -16.27 0.27
CA HIS A 45 13.86 -14.87 0.54
C HIS A 45 15.01 -14.36 -0.32
N LEU A 46 15.21 -14.95 -1.50
CA LEU A 46 16.36 -14.64 -2.37
C LEU A 46 15.95 -13.92 -3.65
N GLY A 47 14.77 -13.28 -3.68
CA GLY A 47 14.27 -12.62 -4.88
C GLY A 47 12.81 -12.91 -5.20
N THR A 48 12.05 -13.50 -4.28
CA THR A 48 10.59 -13.63 -4.36
C THR A 48 9.91 -12.33 -3.96
N VAL A 49 8.62 -12.20 -4.30
CA VAL A 49 7.78 -11.07 -3.93
C VAL A 49 6.78 -11.52 -2.86
N TRP A 50 6.73 -10.75 -1.79
CA TRP A 50 5.91 -11.01 -0.61
C TRP A 50 4.83 -9.95 -0.50
N PRO A 51 3.54 -10.29 -0.68
CA PRO A 51 2.47 -9.29 -0.67
C PRO A 51 2.38 -8.53 0.65
N HIS A 52 2.57 -9.22 1.77
CA HIS A 52 2.60 -8.61 3.10
C HIS A 52 3.71 -7.56 3.24
N ASP A 53 4.94 -7.90 2.83
CA ASP A 53 6.07 -6.97 2.91
C ASP A 53 5.85 -5.74 2.03
N ASN A 54 5.24 -5.94 0.85
CA ASN A 54 4.88 -4.85 -0.05
C ASN A 54 3.81 -3.93 0.55
N ALA A 55 2.86 -4.47 1.32
CA ALA A 55 1.88 -3.66 2.06
C ALA A 55 2.55 -2.74 3.10
N LEU A 56 3.52 -3.29 3.86
CA LEU A 56 4.30 -2.52 4.83
C LEU A 56 5.21 -1.49 4.15
N ILE A 57 5.80 -1.82 3.00
CA ILE A 57 6.61 -0.89 2.21
C ILE A 57 5.73 0.27 1.73
N ALA A 58 4.57 0.00 1.14
CA ALA A 58 3.63 1.03 0.67
C ALA A 58 3.17 1.95 1.82
N ALA A 59 2.83 1.38 2.97
CA ALA A 59 2.50 2.17 4.17
C ALA A 59 3.68 3.03 4.65
N GLY A 60 4.90 2.49 4.59
CA GLY A 60 6.13 3.24 4.85
C GLY A 60 6.34 4.40 3.88
N PHE A 61 6.11 4.20 2.58
CA PHE A 61 6.19 5.26 1.57
C PHE A 61 5.16 6.37 1.86
N ARG A 62 3.90 6.00 2.13
CA ARG A 62 2.81 6.95 2.46
C ARG A 62 3.11 7.79 3.70
N ARG A 63 3.68 7.17 4.74
CA ARG A 63 4.06 7.87 5.97
C ARG A 63 5.06 8.99 5.73
N TYR A 64 5.92 8.84 4.71
CA TYR A 64 6.96 9.83 4.36
C TYR A 64 6.59 10.70 3.15
N GLY A 65 5.35 10.60 2.64
CA GLY A 65 4.86 11.42 1.52
C GLY A 65 5.28 10.92 0.14
N TYR A 66 5.78 9.69 0.00
CA TYR A 66 6.10 9.07 -1.30
C TYR A 66 4.86 8.40 -1.89
N ASP A 67 3.86 9.21 -2.18
CA ASP A 67 2.51 8.78 -2.51
C ASP A 67 2.45 8.03 -3.87
N ASP A 68 3.19 8.49 -4.87
CA ASP A 68 3.28 7.81 -6.17
C ASP A 68 3.93 6.43 -6.08
N ALA A 69 5.00 6.30 -5.29
CA ALA A 69 5.66 5.02 -5.07
C ALA A 69 4.71 4.03 -4.37
N ALA A 70 3.95 4.51 -3.38
CA ALA A 70 2.95 3.70 -2.70
C ALA A 70 1.82 3.25 -3.65
N ARG A 71 1.33 4.16 -4.51
CA ARG A 71 0.33 3.87 -5.54
C ARG A 71 0.81 2.80 -6.52
N HIS A 72 2.05 2.90 -6.98
CA HIS A 72 2.64 1.87 -7.86
C HIS A 72 2.70 0.49 -7.21
N VAL A 73 3.13 0.41 -5.94
CA VAL A 73 3.16 -0.86 -5.20
C VAL A 73 1.76 -1.41 -4.99
N PHE A 74 0.80 -0.56 -4.59
CA PHE A 74 -0.61 -0.97 -4.45
C PHE A 74 -1.13 -1.56 -5.75
N THR A 75 -1.00 -0.84 -6.86
CA THR A 75 -1.49 -1.26 -8.18
C THR A 75 -0.90 -2.60 -8.56
N ALA A 76 0.42 -2.75 -8.43
CA ALA A 76 1.10 -3.98 -8.77
C ALA A 76 0.61 -5.20 -7.96
N ILE A 77 0.35 -5.03 -6.67
CA ILE A 77 -0.13 -6.10 -5.79
C ILE A 77 -1.60 -6.46 -6.08
N VAL A 78 -2.46 -5.48 -6.35
CA VAL A 78 -3.86 -5.75 -6.74
C VAL A 78 -3.93 -6.46 -8.08
N GLU A 79 -3.17 -5.99 -9.07
CA GLU A 79 -3.08 -6.65 -10.37
C GLU A 79 -2.51 -8.07 -10.24
N ALA A 80 -1.48 -8.27 -9.39
CA ALA A 80 -0.98 -9.62 -9.12
C ALA A 80 -2.09 -10.52 -8.54
N ALA A 81 -2.90 -10.02 -7.59
CA ALA A 81 -4.00 -10.77 -7.00
C ALA A 81 -5.00 -11.26 -8.06
N MET A 82 -5.26 -10.49 -9.13
CA MET A 82 -6.16 -10.87 -10.21
C MET A 82 -5.73 -12.15 -10.96
N HIS A 83 -4.45 -12.52 -10.89
CA HIS A 83 -3.93 -13.74 -11.52
C HIS A 83 -4.00 -14.99 -10.62
N PHE A 84 -4.37 -14.83 -9.35
CA PHE A 84 -4.52 -15.95 -8.41
C PHE A 84 -5.99 -16.35 -8.24
N ALA A 85 -6.21 -17.63 -7.92
CA ALA A 85 -7.56 -18.17 -7.73
C ALA A 85 -8.31 -17.40 -6.64
N HIS A 86 -9.57 -17.05 -6.93
CA HIS A 86 -10.43 -16.25 -6.05
C HIS A 86 -9.85 -14.88 -5.65
N HIS A 87 -8.90 -14.37 -6.43
CA HIS A 87 -8.17 -13.12 -6.15
C HIS A 87 -7.44 -13.13 -4.79
N ARG A 88 -7.04 -14.32 -4.34
CA ARG A 88 -6.34 -14.50 -3.06
C ARG A 88 -4.84 -14.54 -3.29
N LEU A 89 -4.15 -13.56 -2.73
CA LEU A 89 -2.69 -13.51 -2.75
C LEU A 89 -2.09 -14.71 -1.99
N PRO A 90 -1.02 -15.33 -2.53
CA PRO A 90 -0.23 -16.31 -1.79
C PRO A 90 0.59 -15.64 -0.68
N GLU A 91 1.21 -16.48 0.16
CA GLU A 91 2.33 -16.06 1.01
C GLU A 91 3.41 -15.28 0.24
N LEU A 92 3.81 -15.83 -0.91
CA LEU A 92 4.81 -15.29 -1.81
C LEU A 92 4.61 -15.82 -3.24
N PHE A 93 5.16 -15.11 -4.22
CA PHE A 93 5.29 -15.56 -5.59
C PHE A 93 6.70 -15.27 -6.13
N ALA A 94 7.05 -15.89 -7.25
CA ALA A 94 8.40 -15.77 -7.79
C ALA A 94 8.66 -14.35 -8.31
N GLY A 95 9.85 -13.79 -8.06
CA GLY A 95 10.16 -12.40 -8.44
C GLY A 95 10.74 -12.24 -9.83
N PHE A 96 10.23 -13.02 -10.78
CA PHE A 96 10.44 -12.73 -12.20
C PHE A 96 9.77 -11.42 -12.58
N ARG A 97 10.30 -10.77 -13.61
CA ARG A 97 9.78 -9.50 -14.08
C ARG A 97 8.48 -9.68 -14.85
N ARG A 98 7.61 -8.67 -14.78
CA ARG A 98 6.34 -8.63 -15.54
C ARG A 98 6.57 -8.67 -17.05
N ASP A 99 7.61 -8.00 -17.55
CA ASP A 99 7.97 -7.97 -18.97
C ASP A 99 8.52 -9.32 -19.49
N GLU A 100 8.96 -10.22 -18.61
CA GLU A 100 9.51 -11.53 -18.98
C GLU A 100 8.40 -12.60 -19.15
N TYR A 101 7.42 -12.67 -18.24
CA TYR A 101 6.38 -13.73 -18.26
C TYR A 101 4.94 -13.22 -18.40
N GLY A 102 4.68 -11.92 -18.28
CA GLY A 102 3.33 -11.33 -18.41
C GLY A 102 2.35 -11.69 -17.28
N VAL A 103 2.70 -12.58 -16.36
CA VAL A 103 1.91 -13.02 -15.21
C VAL A 103 2.81 -13.24 -13.97
N PRO A 104 2.31 -13.11 -12.73
CA PRO A 104 3.08 -13.45 -11.54
C PRO A 104 3.27 -14.98 -11.48
N VAL A 105 4.52 -15.42 -11.60
CA VAL A 105 4.86 -16.85 -11.63
C VAL A 105 4.66 -17.46 -10.23
N ARG A 106 3.90 -18.55 -10.18
CA ARG A 106 3.54 -19.21 -8.91
C ARG A 106 4.77 -19.82 -8.24
N TYR A 107 4.83 -19.71 -6.92
CA TYR A 107 5.81 -20.40 -6.10
C TYR A 107 5.32 -21.82 -5.78
N PRO A 108 6.07 -22.90 -6.08
CA PRO A 108 5.54 -24.27 -6.06
C PRO A 108 4.98 -24.76 -4.72
N VAL A 109 5.47 -24.25 -3.59
CA VAL A 109 5.10 -24.70 -2.24
C VAL A 109 4.50 -23.58 -1.38
N ALA A 110 3.98 -22.52 -2.00
CA ALA A 110 3.38 -21.41 -1.25
C ALA A 110 2.07 -21.83 -0.58
N CYS A 111 1.83 -21.29 0.62
CA CYS A 111 0.54 -21.40 1.28
C CYS A 111 -0.52 -20.50 0.61
N HIS A 112 -1.73 -21.04 0.39
CA HIS A 112 -2.83 -20.36 -0.30
C HIS A 112 -4.17 -20.47 0.48
N PRO A 113 -4.65 -19.41 1.14
CA PRO A 113 -3.93 -18.21 1.58
C PRO A 113 -3.17 -18.47 2.89
N GLN A 114 -2.01 -17.84 3.03
CA GLN A 114 -1.30 -17.76 4.32
C GLN A 114 -1.90 -16.61 5.16
N ALA A 115 -1.90 -16.77 6.49
CA ALA A 115 -2.57 -15.82 7.39
C ALA A 115 -2.11 -14.37 7.21
N TRP A 116 -0.82 -14.12 6.93
CA TRP A 116 -0.28 -12.77 6.74
C TRP A 116 -0.67 -12.18 5.37
N ALA A 117 -0.73 -13.00 4.32
CA ALA A 117 -1.16 -12.56 3.00
C ALA A 117 -2.64 -12.11 2.98
N ALA A 118 -3.49 -12.70 3.81
CA ALA A 118 -4.92 -12.34 3.89
C ALA A 118 -5.15 -10.88 4.33
N GLY A 119 -4.28 -10.32 5.17
CA GLY A 119 -4.36 -8.93 5.62
C GLY A 119 -3.83 -7.90 4.62
N THR A 120 -3.17 -8.34 3.56
CA THR A 120 -2.48 -7.43 2.60
C THR A 120 -3.44 -6.45 1.95
N LEU A 121 -4.54 -6.94 1.34
CA LEU A 121 -5.46 -6.08 0.59
C LEU A 121 -6.25 -5.13 1.50
N PRO A 122 -6.86 -5.56 2.62
CA PRO A 122 -7.52 -4.64 3.54
C PRO A 122 -6.59 -3.54 4.06
N TYR A 123 -5.35 -3.91 4.43
CA TYR A 123 -4.38 -2.94 4.93
C TYR A 123 -3.94 -1.94 3.84
N LEU A 124 -3.69 -2.43 2.62
CA LEU A 124 -3.40 -1.56 1.48
C LEU A 124 -4.55 -0.58 1.19
N VAL A 125 -5.82 -1.01 1.32
CA VAL A 125 -6.99 -0.12 1.15
C VAL A 125 -7.02 0.97 2.22
N GLU A 126 -6.82 0.63 3.49
CA GLU A 126 -6.70 1.61 4.58
C GLU A 126 -5.61 2.66 4.29
N VAL A 127 -4.45 2.19 3.84
CA VAL A 127 -3.26 2.99 3.54
C VAL A 127 -3.47 3.97 2.37
N VAL A 128 -4.10 3.53 1.28
CA VAL A 128 -4.34 4.41 0.11
C VAL A 128 -5.51 5.36 0.33
N LEU A 129 -6.55 4.92 1.02
CA LEU A 129 -7.65 5.82 1.42
C LEU A 129 -7.21 6.82 2.50
N GLY A 130 -6.07 6.58 3.15
CA GLY A 130 -5.49 7.50 4.14
C GLY A 130 -6.24 7.51 5.45
N LEU A 131 -6.90 6.40 5.81
CA LEU A 131 -7.70 6.30 7.03
C LEU A 131 -6.78 6.25 8.24
N VAL A 132 -6.91 7.22 9.15
CA VAL A 132 -6.16 7.31 10.41
C VAL A 132 -7.17 7.44 11.55
N PRO A 133 -7.60 6.32 12.15
CA PRO A 133 -8.56 6.33 13.24
C PRO A 133 -7.89 6.69 14.58
N GLU A 134 -8.39 7.74 15.23
CA GLU A 134 -7.99 8.22 16.55
C GLU A 134 -9.18 7.99 17.51
N ALA A 135 -9.46 6.71 17.81
CA ALA A 135 -10.71 6.29 18.46
C ALA A 135 -10.95 6.91 19.84
N PHE A 136 -9.92 7.08 20.66
CA PHE A 136 -10.02 7.71 21.98
C PHE A 136 -10.38 9.20 21.88
N ASP A 137 -9.96 9.86 20.81
CA ASP A 137 -10.24 11.27 20.52
C ASP A 137 -11.52 11.43 19.69
N GLN A 138 -12.28 10.34 19.47
CA GLN A 138 -13.51 10.35 18.67
C GLN A 138 -13.30 10.98 17.29
N ARG A 139 -12.18 10.66 16.66
CA ARG A 139 -11.76 11.29 15.41
C ARG A 139 -11.32 10.29 14.36
N LEU A 140 -11.70 10.55 13.13
CA LEU A 140 -11.18 9.88 11.94
C LEU A 140 -10.52 10.92 11.03
N ARG A 141 -9.21 10.80 10.84
CA ARG A 141 -8.49 11.62 9.86
C ARG A 141 -8.37 10.87 8.55
N ILE A 142 -8.49 11.59 7.45
CA ILE A 142 -8.39 11.09 6.08
C ILE A 142 -7.28 11.86 5.41
N VAL A 143 -6.09 11.27 5.36
CA VAL A 143 -4.84 11.94 5.02
C VAL A 143 -4.39 11.59 3.61
N ARG A 144 -4.27 12.59 2.73
CA ARG A 144 -3.82 12.47 1.33
C ARG A 144 -4.48 11.28 0.62
N PRO A 145 -5.82 11.18 0.58
CA PRO A 145 -6.50 10.02 0.00
C PRO A 145 -6.11 9.87 -1.47
N MET A 146 -5.84 8.64 -1.89
CA MET A 146 -5.53 8.31 -3.27
C MET A 146 -6.35 7.11 -3.73
N LEU A 147 -6.59 7.05 -5.04
CA LEU A 147 -7.17 5.88 -5.69
C LEU A 147 -6.20 5.36 -6.76
N PRO A 148 -6.05 4.03 -6.89
CA PRO A 148 -5.32 3.41 -8.01
C PRO A 148 -5.97 3.79 -9.33
N ASP A 149 -5.18 3.96 -10.39
CA ASP A 149 -5.63 4.53 -11.67
C ASP A 149 -6.80 3.78 -12.31
N PHE A 150 -6.96 2.48 -12.04
CA PHE A 150 -8.06 1.64 -12.50
C PHE A 150 -9.35 1.73 -11.65
N VAL A 151 -9.38 2.59 -10.64
CA VAL A 151 -10.51 2.79 -9.72
C VAL A 151 -10.95 4.25 -9.72
N ASP A 152 -12.22 4.48 -10.03
CA ASP A 152 -12.84 5.81 -10.02
C ASP A 152 -13.59 6.13 -8.72
N ARG A 153 -14.07 5.10 -8.02
CA ARG A 153 -14.88 5.25 -6.80
C ARG A 153 -14.66 4.10 -5.84
N VAL A 154 -14.58 4.44 -4.55
CA VAL A 154 -14.61 3.47 -3.44
C VAL A 154 -15.61 3.95 -2.40
N GLU A 155 -16.42 3.03 -1.88
CA GLU A 155 -17.26 3.28 -0.71
C GLU A 155 -16.84 2.40 0.44
N VAL A 156 -16.67 3.02 1.60
CA VAL A 156 -16.45 2.31 2.85
C VAL A 156 -17.73 2.49 3.66
N GLN A 157 -18.45 1.39 3.84
CA GLN A 157 -19.68 1.36 4.61
C GLN A 157 -19.40 0.81 6.00
N GLU A 158 -20.13 1.31 6.98
CA GLU A 158 -20.17 0.78 8.32
C GLU A 158 -18.80 0.78 9.04
N LEU A 159 -17.89 1.69 8.68
CA LEU A 159 -16.58 1.79 9.30
C LEU A 159 -16.73 2.22 10.76
N ARG A 160 -16.25 1.37 11.68
CA ARG A 160 -16.30 1.66 13.13
C ARG A 160 -15.02 2.35 13.60
N VAL A 161 -15.19 3.42 14.37
CA VAL A 161 -14.11 4.14 15.04
C VAL A 161 -14.54 4.38 16.49
N GLY A 162 -13.99 3.59 17.42
CA GLY A 162 -14.52 3.51 18.78
C GLY A 162 -15.97 3.03 18.77
N ASP A 163 -16.85 3.75 19.45
CA ASP A 163 -18.29 3.46 19.51
C ASP A 163 -19.11 4.10 18.38
N ALA A 164 -18.46 4.89 17.51
CA ALA A 164 -19.09 5.55 16.38
C ALA A 164 -18.93 4.75 15.08
N GLN A 165 -19.78 5.06 14.11
CA GLN A 165 -19.81 4.44 12.79
C GLN A 165 -19.89 5.51 11.70
N VAL A 166 -19.23 5.29 10.55
CA VAL A 166 -19.22 6.23 9.42
C VAL A 166 -19.29 5.53 8.07
N ASN A 167 -20.05 6.14 7.16
CA ASN A 167 -20.08 5.79 5.74
C ASN A 167 -19.32 6.86 4.94
N LEU A 168 -18.32 6.44 4.19
CA LEU A 168 -17.44 7.31 3.41
C LEU A 168 -17.50 6.95 1.93
N LYS A 169 -17.40 7.97 1.08
CA LYS A 169 -17.30 7.80 -0.36
C LYS A 169 -16.11 8.58 -0.89
N PHE A 170 -15.26 7.89 -1.64
CA PHE A 170 -14.09 8.42 -2.32
C PHE A 170 -14.36 8.42 -3.82
N GLU A 171 -14.18 9.57 -4.47
CA GLU A 171 -14.36 9.72 -5.92
C GLU A 171 -13.14 10.39 -6.53
N ARG A 172 -12.61 9.80 -7.60
CA ARG A 172 -11.57 10.43 -8.41
C ARG A 172 -12.10 11.73 -9.01
N ILE A 173 -11.31 12.78 -8.88
CA ILE A 173 -11.52 14.07 -9.55
C ILE A 173 -10.29 14.41 -10.39
N SER A 174 -10.35 15.52 -11.14
CA SER A 174 -9.25 15.94 -12.02
C SER A 174 -7.90 16.11 -11.31
N ASP A 175 -7.94 16.45 -10.01
CA ASP A 175 -6.75 16.73 -9.20
C ASP A 175 -6.83 16.03 -7.83
N GLY A 176 -6.86 14.69 -7.86
CA GLY A 176 -6.83 13.86 -6.65
C GLY A 176 -8.15 13.14 -6.36
N VAL A 177 -8.52 13.06 -5.07
CA VAL A 177 -9.68 12.28 -4.59
C VAL A 177 -10.58 13.16 -3.73
N ALA A 178 -11.83 13.32 -4.15
CA ALA A 178 -12.87 13.93 -3.34
C ALA A 178 -13.39 12.91 -2.32
N VAL A 179 -13.51 13.33 -1.06
CA VAL A 179 -14.05 12.52 0.02
C VAL A 179 -15.38 13.11 0.48
N LYS A 180 -16.40 12.27 0.52
CA LYS A 180 -17.75 12.61 1.00
C LYS A 180 -18.06 11.76 2.22
N VAL A 181 -18.40 12.42 3.32
CA VAL A 181 -18.99 11.77 4.50
C VAL A 181 -20.47 11.62 4.23
N LEU A 182 -20.94 10.38 4.06
CA LEU A 182 -22.33 10.09 3.71
C LEU A 182 -23.23 10.03 4.94
N GLN A 183 -22.74 9.42 6.02
CA GLN A 183 -23.46 9.25 7.28
C GLN A 183 -22.45 9.09 8.41
N VAL A 184 -22.77 9.65 9.58
CA VAL A 184 -22.03 9.45 10.83
C VAL A 184 -23.06 9.12 11.91
N ASP A 185 -22.86 8.01 12.60
CA ASP A 185 -23.67 7.60 13.75
C ASP A 185 -22.77 7.57 15.00
N GLY A 186 -23.09 8.42 15.98
CA GLY A 186 -22.30 8.58 17.20
C GLY A 186 -21.36 9.80 17.18
N PRO A 187 -20.61 10.02 18.28
CA PRO A 187 -19.71 11.16 18.40
C PRO A 187 -18.41 10.89 17.62
N LEU A 188 -18.36 11.30 16.35
CA LEU A 188 -17.17 11.19 15.51
C LEU A 188 -16.94 12.47 14.71
N ASP A 189 -15.74 13.03 14.85
CA ASP A 189 -15.23 14.10 14.01
C ASP A 189 -14.45 13.52 12.82
N VAL A 190 -14.80 13.92 11.61
CA VAL A 190 -14.13 13.44 10.38
C VAL A 190 -13.35 14.59 9.74
N ILE A 191 -12.03 14.47 9.75
CA ILE A 191 -11.11 15.49 9.25
C ILE A 191 -10.47 15.01 7.96
N ILE A 192 -10.57 15.81 6.89
CA ILE A 192 -9.96 15.51 5.59
C ILE A 192 -8.73 16.40 5.39
N GLU A 193 -7.57 15.80 5.16
CA GLU A 193 -6.27 16.46 4.97
C GLU A 193 -5.74 16.17 3.55
N PRO A 194 -6.12 16.96 2.53
CA PRO A 194 -5.85 16.64 1.13
C PRO A 194 -4.36 16.71 0.75
N GLU A 195 -3.57 17.57 1.39
CA GLU A 195 -2.11 17.68 1.20
C GLU A 195 -1.43 18.18 2.47
N VAL A 196 -0.22 17.68 2.76
CA VAL A 196 0.67 18.32 3.73
C VAL A 196 1.64 19.18 2.93
N SER A 197 1.47 20.50 2.96
CA SER A 197 2.53 21.41 2.58
C SER A 197 3.72 21.09 3.49
N MET A 198 4.76 20.43 2.97
CA MET A 198 5.99 20.23 3.71
C MET A 198 6.53 21.61 4.05
N ARG A 199 6.34 22.05 5.30
CA ARG A 199 7.07 23.20 5.83
C ARG A 199 8.54 22.79 5.76
N THR A 200 9.26 23.39 4.81
CA THR A 200 10.72 23.37 4.78
C THR A 200 11.20 23.84 6.14
N ALA A 201 11.66 22.91 6.98
CA ALA A 201 12.49 23.27 8.11
C ALA A 201 13.80 23.75 7.52
N SER A 202 13.94 25.07 7.37
CA SER A 202 15.22 25.70 7.09
C SER A 202 16.18 25.29 8.21
N PRO A 203 17.38 24.75 7.90
CA PRO A 203 18.36 24.48 8.93
C PRO A 203 18.88 25.83 9.44
N SER A 204 18.66 26.08 10.73
CA SER A 204 19.39 27.07 11.54
C SER A 204 20.78 26.58 11.85
#